data_AF-B5RS53-F1
#
_entry.id   AF-B5RS53-F1
#
_cell.length_a   1.000
_cell.length_b   1.000
_cell.length_c   1.000
_cell.angle_alpha   90.00
_cell.angle_beta   90.00
_cell.angle_gamma   90.00
#
_symmetry.space_group_name_H-M   'P 1'
#
loop_
_entity.id
_entity.type
_entity.pdbx_description
1 polymer ?
#
loop_
_entity_poly.entity_id
_entity_poly.type
_entity_poly.pdbx_seq_one_letter_code
_entity_poly.pdbx_strand_id
1 'polypeptide(L)'
;MKKMKEEGIKGIRGIRGIKGKEELGKKEGRRNNRIVLGMMMVMMGCNSGGVSGGVRDPEKVFLSEMVNLGKGFLDVFVSFGDMITGTLGIKADTKKSEIGGYFTKIAETMKGVREKLGKILEENGKYEKVKEKVEEFVGEIGKIEAGAQEAAKGATGEAIGNAASAGHGATPANRESVVSLVKGIKIIVDVVLKGKGNAEATKTGDDKKDIGNLFADDNGKGDAKEENIAKASASIGAVIGADILQAIAKSKEDPKDYATDGIEKATDAAEIAIAKAVNAKKEIKEESAKKDAVIAAGIALRGMAKDGKFAANQSAKDANAVNGAVASAVNKVLSTLTIAIRNTVDLGLKEINKVLGEIKEGEGFEVKTN
;
A
#
# COMPACT_ATOMS: atom_id res chain seq x y z
N MET A 1 -76.18 7.59 4.84
CA MET A 1 -76.12 7.09 6.24
C MET A 1 -74.62 6.89 6.57
N LYS A 2 -74.08 7.35 7.72
CA LYS A 2 -74.05 6.68 9.04
C LYS A 2 -73.58 5.20 8.96
N LYS A 3 -72.59 4.71 9.73
CA LYS A 3 -71.65 5.35 10.68
C LYS A 3 -70.45 4.41 10.98
N MET A 4 -69.44 4.87 11.73
CA MET A 4 -68.25 4.10 12.17
C MET A 4 -68.56 3.01 13.23
N LYS A 5 -67.61 2.04 13.38
CA LYS A 5 -67.12 1.40 14.64
C LYS A 5 -65.99 0.39 14.27
N GLU A 6 -64.92 0.05 15.02
CA GLU A 6 -64.56 0.03 16.46
C GLU A 6 -65.20 -1.21 17.19
N GLU A 7 -64.56 -2.11 17.93
CA GLU A 7 -63.28 -2.22 18.70
C GLU A 7 -62.79 -3.71 18.69
N GLY A 8 -61.67 -4.22 19.24
CA GLY A 8 -60.45 -3.62 19.83
C GLY A 8 -59.67 -4.53 20.84
N ILE A 9 -58.35 -4.70 20.64
CA ILE A 9 -57.28 -5.14 21.61
C ILE A 9 -57.27 -6.60 22.16
N LYS A 10 -56.05 -7.09 22.50
CA LYS A 10 -55.63 -8.25 23.36
C LYS A 10 -55.60 -9.66 22.70
N GLY A 11 -54.62 -10.52 23.03
CA GLY A 11 -53.46 -10.30 23.91
C GLY A 11 -52.48 -11.50 24.01
N ILE A 12 -51.29 -11.26 24.58
CA ILE A 12 -50.18 -12.22 24.67
C ILE A 12 -50.23 -13.09 25.94
N ARG A 13 -50.07 -14.42 25.79
CA ARG A 13 -49.39 -15.37 26.71
C ARG A 13 -49.48 -16.80 26.16
N GLY A 14 -48.43 -17.63 26.28
CA GLY A 14 -48.59 -19.04 25.88
C GLY A 14 -47.42 -20.02 25.79
N ILE A 15 -46.19 -19.75 26.25
CA ILE A 15 -45.17 -20.81 26.38
C ILE A 15 -44.54 -20.74 27.78
N ARG A 16 -44.52 -21.88 28.49
CA ARG A 16 -44.00 -22.01 29.86
C ARG A 16 -43.14 -23.27 30.00
N GLY A 17 -41.84 -23.11 29.77
CA GLY A 17 -40.76 -23.87 30.41
C GLY A 17 -40.60 -25.37 30.10
N ILE A 18 -39.34 -25.76 29.92
CA ILE A 18 -38.73 -26.91 30.61
C ILE A 18 -37.36 -26.42 31.13
N LYS A 19 -36.93 -26.88 32.31
CA LYS A 19 -35.64 -26.56 32.92
C LYS A 19 -34.61 -27.65 32.61
N GLY A 20 -33.33 -27.25 32.61
CA GLY A 20 -32.27 -28.08 33.18
C GLY A 20 -31.27 -28.71 32.20
N LYS A 21 -30.08 -28.11 32.12
CA LYS A 21 -28.94 -28.60 32.92
C LYS A 21 -27.96 -27.46 33.22
N GLU A 22 -27.18 -27.65 34.27
CA GLU A 22 -26.25 -26.67 34.83
C GLU A 22 -24.79 -26.98 34.44
N GLU A 23 -23.89 -26.05 34.77
CA GLU A 23 -22.42 -26.16 34.70
C GLU A 23 -21.81 -26.32 33.28
N LEU A 24 -20.88 -25.45 32.86
CA LEU A 24 -19.50 -25.47 33.34
C LEU A 24 -18.74 -24.15 33.09
N GLY A 25 -17.74 -23.87 33.94
CA GLY A 25 -16.48 -23.24 33.53
C GLY A 25 -16.43 -21.72 33.32
N LYS A 26 -16.15 -20.96 34.39
CA LYS A 26 -15.40 -19.69 34.25
C LYS A 26 -14.01 -19.96 33.67
N LYS A 27 -13.56 -19.19 32.67
CA LYS A 27 -12.13 -18.88 32.46
C LYS A 27 -11.94 -17.66 31.55
N GLU A 28 -10.92 -16.86 31.85
CA GLU A 28 -10.69 -15.55 31.22
C GLU A 28 -9.98 -15.69 29.87
N GLY A 29 -10.55 -15.08 28.82
CA GLY A 29 -10.02 -15.11 27.46
C GLY A 29 -8.83 -14.17 27.21
N ARG A 30 -7.80 -14.20 28.07
CA ARG A 30 -6.60 -13.36 27.95
C ARG A 30 -5.71 -13.79 26.76
N ARG A 31 -6.09 -13.42 25.55
CA ARG A 31 -5.32 -13.65 24.31
C ARG A 31 -4.06 -12.77 24.28
N ASN A 32 -3.02 -13.23 24.98
CA ASN A 32 -1.67 -12.71 24.82
C ASN A 32 -1.17 -12.98 23.39
N ASN A 33 -0.49 -11.99 22.80
CA ASN A 33 0.29 -12.18 21.58
C ASN A 33 1.36 -13.26 21.82
N ARG A 34 1.35 -14.33 21.01
CA ARG A 34 2.40 -15.36 21.00
C ARG A 34 2.84 -15.66 19.57
N ILE A 35 3.54 -14.70 18.96
CA ILE A 35 4.54 -15.04 17.94
C ILE A 35 5.65 -15.77 18.70
N VAL A 36 5.63 -17.11 18.65
CA VAL A 36 6.67 -17.93 19.27
C VAL A 36 7.89 -17.88 18.34
N LEU A 37 8.80 -16.96 18.62
CA LEU A 37 10.14 -16.96 18.03
C LEU A 37 10.89 -18.19 18.57
N GLY A 38 10.75 -19.32 17.88
CA GLY A 38 11.34 -20.60 18.26
C GLY A 38 12.85 -20.60 18.08
N MET A 39 13.59 -20.05 19.05
CA MET A 39 15.05 -20.10 19.08
C MET A 39 15.54 -21.51 19.46
N MET A 40 15.43 -22.42 18.50
CA MET A 40 15.83 -23.82 18.62
C MET A 40 17.34 -23.97 18.44
N MET A 41 18.10 -23.61 19.47
CA MET A 41 19.46 -24.11 19.63
C MET A 41 19.42 -25.64 19.75
N VAL A 42 20.07 -26.35 18.83
CA VAL A 42 20.42 -27.76 19.00
C VAL A 42 21.94 -27.88 18.94
N MET A 43 22.56 -27.90 20.11
CA MET A 43 23.97 -28.27 20.25
C MET A 43 24.13 -29.78 20.13
N MET A 44 25.12 -30.20 19.33
CA MET A 44 25.83 -31.49 19.37
C MET A 44 25.02 -32.80 19.37
N GLY A 45 25.15 -33.53 18.27
CA GLY A 45 24.74 -34.94 18.16
C GLY A 45 25.61 -35.69 17.15
N CYS A 46 26.82 -36.09 17.54
CA CYS A 46 27.68 -36.93 16.71
C CYS A 46 27.38 -38.42 16.91
N ASN A 47 26.89 -39.13 15.89
CA ASN A 47 27.53 -40.37 15.43
C ASN A 47 27.03 -40.85 14.04
N SER A 48 27.93 -41.49 13.30
CA SER A 48 27.79 -42.44 12.18
C SER A 48 26.56 -42.39 11.25
N GLY A 49 26.83 -42.09 9.97
CA GLY A 49 25.88 -42.18 8.85
C GLY A 49 26.57 -41.74 7.55
N GLY A 50 27.43 -42.59 7.00
CA GLY A 50 28.49 -42.17 6.08
C GLY A 50 28.05 -41.67 4.69
N VAL A 51 28.25 -40.37 4.46
CA VAL A 51 28.69 -39.82 3.15
C VAL A 51 29.97 -39.02 3.42
N SER A 52 30.88 -38.94 2.44
CA SER A 52 32.21 -38.34 2.60
C SER A 52 32.14 -36.89 3.10
N GLY A 53 32.89 -36.61 4.17
CA GLY A 53 32.98 -35.31 4.80
C GLY A 53 33.77 -34.30 3.97
N GLY A 54 33.20 -33.82 2.87
CA GLY A 54 33.62 -32.56 2.28
C GLY A 54 33.33 -31.41 3.25
N VAL A 55 34.31 -30.55 3.50
CA VAL A 55 34.04 -29.24 4.13
C VAL A 55 32.94 -28.57 3.31
N ARG A 56 31.85 -28.13 3.97
CA ARG A 56 30.83 -27.31 3.30
C ARG A 56 31.46 -25.95 3.00
N ASP A 57 32.05 -25.89 1.82
CA ASP A 57 32.58 -24.72 1.14
C ASP A 57 31.72 -23.49 1.45
N PRO A 58 32.26 -22.49 2.19
CA PRO A 58 31.48 -21.34 2.64
C PRO A 58 30.79 -20.60 1.50
N GLU A 59 31.41 -20.56 0.31
CA GLU A 59 30.82 -19.94 -0.88
C GLU A 59 29.54 -20.66 -1.34
N LYS A 60 29.51 -22.00 -1.20
CA LYS A 60 28.32 -22.81 -1.53
C LYS A 60 27.24 -22.69 -0.46
N VAL A 61 27.62 -22.40 0.79
CA VAL A 61 26.67 -22.03 1.85
C VAL A 61 26.07 -20.66 1.56
N PHE A 62 26.91 -19.63 1.37
CA PHE A 62 26.51 -18.27 0.99
C PHE A 62 25.58 -18.24 -0.23
N LEU A 63 25.93 -18.91 -1.33
CA LEU A 63 25.09 -18.98 -2.53
C LEU A 63 23.76 -19.69 -2.27
N SER A 64 23.76 -20.77 -1.49
CA SER A 64 22.52 -21.45 -1.07
C SER A 64 21.63 -20.51 -0.25
N GLU A 65 22.21 -19.75 0.68
CA GLU A 65 21.51 -18.79 1.52
C GLU A 65 20.99 -17.58 0.72
N MET A 66 21.75 -17.06 -0.23
CA MET A 66 21.28 -16.02 -1.17
C MET A 66 20.13 -16.53 -2.06
N VAL A 67 20.21 -17.76 -2.57
CA VAL A 67 19.14 -18.37 -3.36
C VAL A 67 17.90 -18.64 -2.50
N ASN A 68 18.06 -19.08 -1.25
CA ASN A 68 16.96 -19.32 -0.32
C ASN A 68 16.36 -18.01 0.23
N LEU A 69 17.16 -16.94 0.33
CA LEU A 69 16.70 -15.57 0.59
C LEU A 69 15.88 -15.04 -0.58
N GLY A 70 16.35 -15.23 -1.82
CA GLY A 70 15.61 -14.87 -3.04
C GLY A 70 14.29 -15.63 -3.17
N LYS A 71 14.28 -16.94 -2.91
CA LYS A 71 13.04 -17.76 -2.83
C LYS A 71 12.11 -17.27 -1.73
N GLY A 72 12.59 -17.10 -0.50
CA GLY A 72 11.77 -16.64 0.62
C GLY A 72 11.22 -15.21 0.42
N PHE A 73 11.96 -14.33 -0.26
CA PHE A 73 11.43 -13.06 -0.73
C PHE A 73 10.37 -13.25 -1.81
N LEU A 74 10.58 -14.13 -2.79
CA LEU A 74 9.59 -14.43 -3.84
C LEU A 74 8.32 -15.07 -3.29
N ASP A 75 8.38 -15.93 -2.27
CA ASP A 75 7.21 -16.53 -1.63
C ASP A 75 6.37 -15.46 -0.89
N VAL A 76 7.04 -14.60 -0.11
CA VAL A 76 6.37 -13.44 0.52
C VAL A 76 5.90 -12.44 -0.54
N PHE A 77 6.61 -12.31 -1.66
CA PHE A 77 6.17 -11.51 -2.80
C PHE A 77 4.93 -12.08 -3.48
N VAL A 78 4.81 -13.40 -3.64
CA VAL A 78 3.57 -14.03 -4.11
C VAL A 78 2.44 -13.71 -3.13
N SER A 79 2.69 -13.65 -1.81
CA SER A 79 1.67 -13.21 -0.86
C SER A 79 1.27 -11.72 -0.96
N PHE A 80 2.18 -10.84 -1.42
CA PHE A 80 1.83 -9.46 -1.83
C PHE A 80 1.09 -9.42 -3.17
N GLY A 81 1.48 -10.31 -4.08
CA GLY A 81 0.79 -10.62 -5.31
C GLY A 81 -0.66 -10.95 -5.01
N ASP A 82 -0.94 -12.04 -4.31
CA ASP A 82 -2.29 -12.51 -3.94
C ASP A 82 -3.12 -11.48 -3.16
N MET A 83 -2.49 -10.58 -2.40
CA MET A 83 -3.17 -9.43 -1.78
C MET A 83 -3.68 -8.39 -2.80
N ILE A 84 -2.99 -8.24 -3.93
CA ILE A 84 -3.27 -7.29 -5.02
C ILE A 84 -3.91 -7.97 -6.25
N THR A 85 -3.83 -9.30 -6.37
CA THR A 85 -4.32 -10.12 -7.49
C THR A 85 -5.35 -11.17 -7.07
N GLY A 86 -5.71 -11.23 -5.79
CA GLY A 86 -6.72 -12.15 -5.24
C GLY A 86 -8.12 -11.91 -5.82
N THR A 87 -8.40 -12.56 -6.94
CA THR A 87 -9.60 -12.59 -7.80
C THR A 87 -10.18 -11.25 -8.30
N LEU A 88 -9.98 -10.13 -7.60
CA LEU A 88 -10.41 -8.79 -8.04
C LEU A 88 -9.43 -7.65 -7.67
N GLY A 89 -8.39 -7.93 -6.88
CA GLY A 89 -7.43 -6.91 -6.41
C GLY A 89 -8.02 -5.92 -5.41
N ILE A 90 -7.48 -4.68 -5.36
CA ILE A 90 -8.01 -3.61 -4.51
C ILE A 90 -9.43 -3.24 -4.95
N LYS A 91 -10.40 -3.36 -4.03
CA LYS A 91 -11.84 -3.24 -4.33
C LYS A 91 -12.43 -1.97 -3.73
N ALA A 92 -13.64 -1.62 -4.19
CA ALA A 92 -14.44 -0.52 -3.64
C ALA A 92 -14.72 -0.64 -2.12
N ASP A 93 -14.72 -1.86 -1.56
CA ASP A 93 -14.94 -2.15 -0.14
C ASP A 93 -13.64 -2.37 0.67
N THR A 94 -12.46 -2.39 0.03
CA THR A 94 -11.16 -2.51 0.71
C THR A 94 -10.95 -1.33 1.66
N LYS A 95 -10.55 -1.61 2.91
CA LYS A 95 -10.36 -0.55 3.92
C LYS A 95 -8.99 0.11 3.82
N LYS A 96 -8.93 1.39 4.18
CA LYS A 96 -7.71 2.16 4.42
C LYS A 96 -6.77 1.41 5.38
N SER A 97 -7.30 0.77 6.43
CA SER A 97 -6.52 -0.08 7.35
C SER A 97 -5.87 -1.30 6.70
N GLU A 98 -6.43 -1.86 5.62
CA GLU A 98 -5.82 -2.98 4.89
C GLU A 98 -4.62 -2.51 4.07
N ILE A 99 -4.66 -1.27 3.57
CA ILE A 99 -3.54 -0.60 2.91
C ILE A 99 -2.42 -0.28 3.92
N GLY A 100 -2.77 0.14 5.15
CA GLY A 100 -1.82 0.23 6.26
C GLY A 100 -1.17 -1.12 6.59
N GLY A 101 -1.96 -2.20 6.53
CA GLY A 101 -1.49 -3.58 6.68
C GLY A 101 -0.55 -4.03 5.55
N TYR A 102 -0.81 -3.64 4.30
CA TYR A 102 0.07 -3.86 3.15
C TYR A 102 1.45 -3.20 3.37
N PHE A 103 1.47 -1.91 3.74
CA PHE A 103 2.73 -1.21 4.04
C PHE A 103 3.46 -1.80 5.26
N THR A 104 2.72 -2.19 6.31
CA THR A 104 3.29 -2.86 7.49
C THR A 104 4.01 -4.15 7.10
N LYS A 105 3.36 -5.00 6.30
CA LYS A 105 3.96 -6.25 5.81
C LYS A 105 5.21 -6.00 4.95
N ILE A 106 5.23 -4.96 4.12
CA ILE A 106 6.44 -4.59 3.35
C ILE A 106 7.59 -4.28 4.29
N ALA A 107 7.36 -3.47 5.33
CA ALA A 107 8.38 -3.17 6.33
C ALA A 107 8.89 -4.44 7.05
N GLU A 108 8.00 -5.34 7.47
CA GLU A 108 8.37 -6.62 8.08
C GLU A 108 9.19 -7.51 7.13
N THR A 109 8.86 -7.50 5.83
CA THR A 109 9.57 -8.26 4.80
C THR A 109 10.97 -7.68 4.53
N MET A 110 11.08 -6.36 4.36
CA MET A 110 12.36 -5.68 4.15
C MET A 110 13.28 -5.86 5.36
N LYS A 111 12.73 -5.75 6.58
CA LYS A 111 13.45 -6.08 7.82
C LYS A 111 13.99 -7.51 7.81
N GLY A 112 13.15 -8.48 7.47
CA GLY A 112 13.53 -9.89 7.40
C GLY A 112 14.55 -10.21 6.30
N VAL A 113 14.59 -9.43 5.22
CA VAL A 113 15.65 -9.50 4.19
C VAL A 113 16.95 -8.90 4.73
N ARG A 114 16.89 -7.69 5.32
CA ARG A 114 18.04 -6.99 5.91
C ARG A 114 18.74 -7.82 7.00
N GLU A 115 17.97 -8.40 7.93
CA GLU A 115 18.51 -9.23 9.03
C GLU A 115 19.18 -10.52 8.53
N LYS A 116 18.73 -11.08 7.40
CA LYS A 116 19.38 -12.23 6.76
C LYS A 116 20.66 -11.82 6.03
N LEU A 117 20.62 -10.72 5.27
CA LEU A 117 21.81 -10.17 4.61
C LEU A 117 22.93 -9.81 5.61
N GLY A 118 22.58 -9.26 6.77
CA GLY A 118 23.54 -8.98 7.84
C GLY A 118 24.26 -10.23 8.36
N LYS A 119 23.54 -11.32 8.63
CA LYS A 119 24.16 -12.60 9.05
C LYS A 119 25.02 -13.23 7.95
N ILE A 120 24.52 -13.20 6.72
CA ILE A 120 25.25 -13.65 5.52
C ILE A 120 26.59 -12.89 5.39
N LEU A 121 26.61 -11.59 5.71
CA LEU A 121 27.80 -10.73 5.77
C LEU A 121 28.74 -11.11 6.93
N GLU A 122 28.21 -11.33 8.13
CA GLU A 122 28.98 -11.72 9.33
C GLU A 122 29.67 -13.08 9.15
N GLU A 123 28.97 -14.07 8.57
CA GLU A 123 29.48 -15.43 8.42
C GLU A 123 30.42 -15.61 7.21
N ASN A 124 30.30 -14.76 6.17
CA ASN A 124 31.02 -14.93 4.90
C ASN A 124 31.79 -13.69 4.40
N GLY A 125 31.92 -12.64 5.22
CA GLY A 125 32.50 -11.33 4.88
C GLY A 125 34.01 -11.30 4.57
N LYS A 126 34.58 -12.39 4.06
CA LYS A 126 35.99 -12.52 3.63
C LYS A 126 36.28 -11.77 2.32
N TYR A 127 35.26 -11.53 1.50
CA TYR A 127 35.37 -10.90 0.19
C TYR A 127 34.92 -9.44 0.25
N GLU A 128 35.87 -8.51 0.29
CA GLU A 128 35.65 -7.08 0.49
C GLU A 128 34.63 -6.49 -0.51
N LYS A 129 34.79 -6.77 -1.81
CA LYS A 129 33.85 -6.32 -2.87
C LYS A 129 32.42 -6.85 -2.71
N VAL A 130 32.26 -8.06 -2.16
CA VAL A 130 30.94 -8.64 -1.88
C VAL A 130 30.34 -7.98 -0.64
N LYS A 131 31.17 -7.73 0.38
CA LYS A 131 30.79 -7.04 1.61
C LYS A 131 30.24 -5.64 1.29
N GLU A 132 30.97 -4.83 0.53
CA GLU A 132 30.54 -3.49 0.07
C GLU A 132 29.16 -3.54 -0.62
N LYS A 133 28.95 -4.48 -1.54
CA LYS A 133 27.69 -4.62 -2.29
C LYS A 133 26.52 -5.11 -1.45
N VAL A 134 26.76 -5.97 -0.46
CA VAL A 134 25.74 -6.36 0.52
C VAL A 134 25.39 -5.19 1.43
N GLU A 135 26.36 -4.38 1.87
CA GLU A 135 26.14 -3.19 2.70
C GLU A 135 25.37 -2.08 1.95
N GLU A 136 25.70 -1.82 0.68
CA GLU A 136 24.96 -0.91 -0.21
C GLU A 136 23.49 -1.35 -0.34
N PHE A 137 23.26 -2.63 -0.64
CA PHE A 137 21.92 -3.19 -0.81
C PHE A 137 21.13 -3.23 0.51
N VAL A 138 21.77 -3.53 1.65
CA VAL A 138 21.20 -3.38 2.99
C VAL A 138 20.74 -1.93 3.24
N GLY A 139 21.48 -0.94 2.74
CA GLY A 139 21.09 0.46 2.75
C GLY A 139 19.86 0.79 1.91
N GLU A 140 19.71 0.20 0.71
CA GLU A 140 18.49 0.33 -0.10
C GLU A 140 17.28 -0.33 0.57
N ILE A 141 17.42 -1.56 1.05
CA ILE A 141 16.37 -2.31 1.75
C ILE A 141 15.92 -1.56 3.03
N GLY A 142 16.86 -0.99 3.79
CA GLY A 142 16.57 -0.21 4.99
C GLY A 142 15.75 1.07 4.72
N LYS A 143 15.94 1.70 3.55
CA LYS A 143 15.10 2.84 3.11
C LYS A 143 13.68 2.38 2.77
N ILE A 144 13.53 1.26 2.04
CA ILE A 144 12.21 0.72 1.70
C ILE A 144 11.45 0.32 2.97
N GLU A 145 12.13 -0.28 3.95
CA GLU A 145 11.58 -0.56 5.28
C GLU A 145 11.06 0.71 5.98
N ALA A 146 11.90 1.74 6.10
CA ALA A 146 11.55 2.99 6.78
C ALA A 146 10.40 3.74 6.08
N GLY A 147 10.43 3.82 4.74
CA GLY A 147 9.36 4.43 3.96
C GLY A 147 8.03 3.68 4.10
N ALA A 148 8.06 2.35 4.15
CA ALA A 148 6.87 1.54 4.37
C ALA A 148 6.32 1.70 5.80
N GLN A 149 7.18 1.78 6.83
CA GLN A 149 6.76 2.09 8.20
C GLN A 149 6.11 3.47 8.34
N GLU A 150 6.57 4.47 7.58
CA GLU A 150 5.98 5.80 7.57
C GLU A 150 4.63 5.82 6.83
N ALA A 151 4.55 5.24 5.63
CA ALA A 151 3.33 5.16 4.83
C ALA A 151 2.18 4.43 5.55
N ALA A 152 2.52 3.37 6.31
CA ALA A 152 1.55 2.60 7.10
C ALA A 152 0.76 3.45 8.12
N LYS A 153 1.36 4.52 8.65
CA LYS A 153 0.73 5.41 9.66
C LYS A 153 -0.45 6.18 9.10
N GLY A 154 -0.38 6.59 7.82
CA GLY A 154 -1.41 7.40 7.18
C GLY A 154 -2.60 6.61 6.64
N ALA A 155 -2.40 5.33 6.30
CA ALA A 155 -3.44 4.46 5.76
C ALA A 155 -4.26 3.79 6.88
N THR A 156 -5.20 4.55 7.46
CA THR A 156 -6.09 4.08 8.54
C THR A 156 -7.55 4.47 8.30
N GLY A 157 -8.49 3.70 8.85
CA GLY A 157 -9.94 3.98 8.77
C GLY A 157 -10.74 3.04 7.86
N GLU A 158 -11.90 3.55 7.41
CA GLU A 158 -12.96 2.84 6.68
C GLU A 158 -12.59 2.48 5.21
N ALA A 159 -13.58 2.14 4.37
CA ALA A 159 -13.39 1.85 2.94
C ALA A 159 -12.66 2.98 2.17
N ILE A 160 -11.94 2.62 1.11
CA ILE A 160 -11.44 3.58 0.12
C ILE A 160 -12.61 4.19 -0.67
N GLY A 161 -12.46 5.44 -1.10
CA GLY A 161 -13.54 6.21 -1.75
C GLY A 161 -14.60 6.66 -0.75
N ASN A 162 -15.24 5.72 -0.08
CA ASN A 162 -16.24 5.93 0.97
C ASN A 162 -17.42 6.80 0.49
N ALA A 163 -17.76 6.67 -0.80
CA ALA A 163 -18.96 7.23 -1.41
C ALA A 163 -20.15 6.29 -1.13
N ALA A 164 -21.25 6.82 -0.59
CA ALA A 164 -22.43 6.05 -0.21
C ALA A 164 -23.67 6.47 -1.00
N SER A 165 -24.49 5.50 -1.40
CA SER A 165 -25.70 5.68 -2.25
C SER A 165 -26.78 6.61 -1.67
N ALA A 166 -26.69 6.97 -0.39
CA ALA A 166 -27.55 7.97 0.25
C ALA A 166 -27.20 9.42 -0.17
N GLY A 167 -26.01 9.64 -0.74
CA GLY A 167 -25.53 10.91 -1.25
C GLY A 167 -25.02 11.87 -0.16
N HIS A 168 -23.75 12.25 -0.21
CA HIS A 168 -23.10 13.16 0.74
C HIS A 168 -22.00 14.01 0.08
N GLY A 169 -21.59 15.10 0.74
CA GLY A 169 -20.42 15.87 0.37
C GLY A 169 -19.10 15.12 0.62
N ALA A 170 -18.02 15.63 0.04
CA ALA A 170 -16.67 15.12 0.26
C ALA A 170 -16.12 15.54 1.63
N THR A 171 -15.32 14.68 2.26
CA THR A 171 -14.60 14.97 3.51
C THR A 171 -13.11 15.07 3.22
N PRO A 172 -12.40 16.16 3.62
CA PRO A 172 -10.96 16.28 3.41
C PRO A 172 -10.20 15.16 4.11
N ALA A 173 -9.12 14.66 3.50
CA ALA A 173 -8.24 13.74 4.18
C ALA A 173 -7.49 14.41 5.34
N ASN A 174 -7.20 13.64 6.38
CA ASN A 174 -6.39 14.08 7.50
C ASN A 174 -4.97 14.46 7.03
N ARG A 175 -4.52 15.68 7.35
CA ARG A 175 -3.24 16.25 6.88
C ARG A 175 -2.04 15.40 7.29
N GLU A 176 -1.96 14.97 8.54
CA GLU A 176 -0.85 14.15 9.06
C GLU A 176 -0.79 12.79 8.35
N SER A 177 -1.95 12.20 8.06
CA SER A 177 -2.07 10.94 7.32
C SER A 177 -1.64 11.07 5.86
N VAL A 178 -2.00 12.16 5.18
CA VAL A 178 -1.51 12.44 3.82
C VAL A 178 0.00 12.69 3.84
N VAL A 179 0.53 13.46 4.79
CA VAL A 179 1.97 13.73 4.93
C VAL A 179 2.77 12.44 5.18
N SER A 180 2.27 11.54 6.04
CA SER A 180 2.92 10.25 6.30
C SER A 180 2.93 9.35 5.05
N LEU A 181 1.82 9.32 4.29
CA LEU A 181 1.76 8.60 3.02
C LEU A 181 2.71 9.19 1.96
N VAL A 182 2.74 10.52 1.80
CA VAL A 182 3.65 11.22 0.88
C VAL A 182 5.11 10.92 1.22
N LYS A 183 5.53 11.13 2.49
CA LYS A 183 6.89 10.85 2.96
C LYS A 183 7.28 9.39 2.76
N GLY A 184 6.43 8.47 3.20
CA GLY A 184 6.72 7.04 3.12
C GLY A 184 6.84 6.53 1.69
N ILE A 185 5.89 6.92 0.81
CA ILE A 185 5.92 6.55 -0.61
C ILE A 185 7.13 7.18 -1.32
N LYS A 186 7.45 8.45 -1.03
CA LYS A 186 8.62 9.16 -1.60
C LYS A 186 9.93 8.43 -1.31
N ILE A 187 10.19 8.08 -0.04
CA ILE A 187 11.40 7.35 0.38
C ILE A 187 11.54 6.01 -0.36
N ILE A 188 10.43 5.31 -0.64
CA ILE A 188 10.46 4.08 -1.45
C ILE A 188 10.72 4.42 -2.92
N VAL A 189 9.99 5.38 -3.50
CA VAL A 189 10.06 5.79 -4.92
C VAL A 189 11.46 6.23 -5.35
N ASP A 190 12.16 6.99 -4.50
CA ASP A 190 13.53 7.44 -4.74
C ASP A 190 14.49 6.25 -4.93
N VAL A 191 14.25 5.14 -4.22
CA VAL A 191 15.03 3.89 -4.33
C VAL A 191 14.54 3.01 -5.49
N VAL A 192 13.23 2.80 -5.65
CA VAL A 192 12.70 1.75 -6.54
C VAL A 192 12.38 2.20 -7.96
N LEU A 193 12.09 3.49 -8.17
CA LEU A 193 11.87 4.04 -9.50
C LEU A 193 13.10 4.75 -10.07
N LYS A 194 13.99 5.30 -9.25
CA LYS A 194 15.22 6.02 -9.65
C LYS A 194 14.95 7.01 -10.81
N GLY A 195 13.88 7.82 -10.66
CA GLY A 195 13.42 8.82 -11.64
C GLY A 195 12.49 8.32 -12.76
N LYS A 196 12.12 7.03 -12.82
CA LYS A 196 11.18 6.51 -13.84
C LYS A 196 9.73 6.95 -13.60
N GLY A 197 9.01 7.24 -14.68
CA GLY A 197 7.65 7.81 -14.67
C GLY A 197 7.67 9.34 -14.77
N ASN A 198 6.56 9.96 -15.17
CA ASN A 198 6.44 11.42 -15.24
C ASN A 198 5.33 11.95 -14.31
N ALA A 199 5.73 12.65 -13.24
CA ALA A 199 4.82 13.30 -12.30
C ALA A 199 3.82 14.28 -12.95
N GLU A 200 4.18 14.86 -14.10
CA GLU A 200 3.39 15.85 -14.83
C GLU A 200 2.68 15.24 -16.05
N ALA A 201 2.60 13.90 -16.14
CA ALA A 201 1.94 13.22 -17.25
C ALA A 201 0.47 13.64 -17.36
N THR A 202 0.09 14.11 -18.54
CA THR A 202 -1.26 14.53 -18.91
C THR A 202 -1.52 14.17 -20.36
N LYS A 203 -2.71 13.64 -20.66
CA LYS A 203 -3.11 13.13 -21.98
C LYS A 203 -4.61 13.35 -22.27
N THR A 204 -5.45 13.48 -21.25
CA THR A 204 -6.86 13.89 -21.39
C THR A 204 -6.98 15.42 -21.59
N GLY A 205 -8.17 15.91 -21.94
CA GLY A 205 -8.43 17.33 -22.19
C GLY A 205 -8.58 18.21 -20.94
N ASP A 206 -8.93 19.47 -21.16
CA ASP A 206 -9.09 20.48 -20.09
C ASP A 206 -10.33 20.27 -19.22
N ASP A 207 -11.27 19.43 -19.68
CA ASP A 207 -12.43 18.96 -18.92
C ASP A 207 -12.04 18.22 -17.63
N LYS A 208 -10.78 17.75 -17.52
CA LYS A 208 -10.19 17.24 -16.27
C LYS A 208 -10.38 18.19 -15.07
N LYS A 209 -10.55 19.50 -15.29
CA LYS A 209 -10.85 20.47 -14.21
C LYS A 209 -12.12 20.10 -13.43
N ASP A 210 -13.11 19.50 -14.10
CA ASP A 210 -14.41 19.15 -13.54
C ASP A 210 -14.34 17.92 -12.63
N ILE A 211 -13.18 17.25 -12.54
CA ILE A 211 -12.94 16.18 -11.57
C ILE A 211 -13.01 16.72 -10.13
N GLY A 212 -12.81 18.03 -9.93
CA GLY A 212 -13.06 18.73 -8.68
C GLY A 212 -14.50 18.57 -8.14
N ASN A 213 -15.48 18.21 -8.98
CA ASN A 213 -16.84 17.89 -8.53
C ASN A 213 -16.89 16.66 -7.60
N LEU A 214 -15.91 15.75 -7.65
CA LEU A 214 -15.78 14.64 -6.69
C LEU A 214 -15.29 15.10 -5.30
N PHE A 215 -14.95 16.38 -5.15
CA PHE A 215 -14.47 17.04 -3.94
C PHE A 215 -15.48 18.09 -3.42
N ALA A 216 -16.67 18.17 -4.03
CA ALA A 216 -17.73 19.12 -3.69
C ALA A 216 -18.35 18.89 -2.29
N ASP A 217 -19.07 19.89 -1.79
CA ASP A 217 -19.78 19.83 -0.50
C ASP A 217 -21.15 19.13 -0.62
N ASP A 218 -21.93 19.11 0.46
CA ASP A 218 -23.27 18.50 0.46
C ASP A 218 -24.29 19.23 -0.43
N ASN A 219 -23.98 20.45 -0.89
CA ASN A 219 -24.78 21.19 -1.85
C ASN A 219 -24.42 20.78 -3.30
N GLY A 220 -23.13 20.66 -3.60
CA GLY A 220 -22.59 20.25 -4.91
C GLY A 220 -22.53 18.75 -5.16
N LYS A 221 -22.91 17.89 -4.20
CA LYS A 221 -22.82 16.43 -4.32
C LYS A 221 -23.57 15.81 -5.52
N GLY A 222 -24.59 16.50 -6.05
CA GLY A 222 -25.27 16.09 -7.29
C GLY A 222 -24.37 16.13 -8.54
N ASP A 223 -23.26 16.87 -8.51
CA ASP A 223 -22.26 16.89 -9.57
C ASP A 223 -21.28 15.70 -9.51
N ALA A 224 -21.28 14.90 -8.43
CA ALA A 224 -20.58 13.63 -8.35
C ALA A 224 -21.40 12.52 -9.06
N LYS A 225 -21.64 12.77 -10.35
CA LYS A 225 -22.43 11.97 -11.30
C LYS A 225 -21.54 11.38 -12.39
N GLU A 226 -22.04 10.35 -13.07
CA GLU A 226 -21.45 9.63 -14.21
C GLU A 226 -20.50 10.46 -15.10
N GLU A 227 -20.92 11.63 -15.57
CA GLU A 227 -20.10 12.54 -16.41
C GLU A 227 -18.74 12.88 -15.79
N ASN A 228 -18.72 13.34 -14.53
CA ASN A 228 -17.48 13.78 -13.87
C ASN A 228 -16.68 12.58 -13.31
N ILE A 229 -17.37 11.48 -13.00
CA ILE A 229 -16.75 10.21 -12.64
C ILE A 229 -16.02 9.60 -13.86
N ALA A 230 -16.57 9.76 -15.07
CA ALA A 230 -15.94 9.34 -16.31
C ALA A 230 -14.66 10.16 -16.60
N LYS A 231 -14.69 11.49 -16.41
CA LYS A 231 -13.49 12.36 -16.52
C LYS A 231 -12.38 11.92 -15.56
N ALA A 232 -12.75 11.58 -14.31
CA ALA A 232 -11.80 11.05 -13.32
C ALA A 232 -11.23 9.70 -13.74
N SER A 233 -12.09 8.79 -14.19
CA SER A 233 -11.72 7.45 -14.66
C SER A 233 -10.83 7.51 -15.91
N ALA A 234 -11.07 8.45 -16.82
CA ALA A 234 -10.24 8.70 -17.99
C ALA A 234 -8.84 9.21 -17.61
N SER A 235 -8.75 10.19 -16.69
CA SER A 235 -7.47 10.71 -16.18
C SER A 235 -6.66 9.63 -15.48
N ILE A 236 -7.29 8.87 -14.57
CA ILE A 236 -6.68 7.71 -13.91
C ILE A 236 -6.27 6.64 -14.93
N GLY A 237 -7.09 6.41 -15.96
CA GLY A 237 -6.84 5.45 -17.04
C GLY A 237 -5.61 5.80 -17.87
N ALA A 238 -5.45 7.08 -18.24
CA ALA A 238 -4.46 7.58 -19.18
C ALA A 238 -3.00 7.48 -18.69
N VAL A 239 -2.76 7.54 -17.38
CA VAL A 239 -1.41 7.52 -16.78
C VAL A 239 -1.00 6.13 -16.28
N ILE A 240 0.30 5.84 -16.24
CA ILE A 240 0.82 4.61 -15.62
C ILE A 240 1.05 4.83 -14.12
N GLY A 241 1.04 3.77 -13.30
CA GLY A 241 1.21 3.92 -11.85
C GLY A 241 2.56 4.53 -11.44
N ALA A 242 3.58 4.47 -12.30
CA ALA A 242 4.84 5.18 -12.08
C ALA A 242 4.69 6.71 -12.17
N ASP A 243 3.85 7.22 -13.08
CA ASP A 243 3.52 8.64 -13.18
C ASP A 243 2.83 9.11 -11.90
N ILE A 244 1.87 8.31 -11.40
CA ILE A 244 1.13 8.57 -10.16
C ILE A 244 2.08 8.55 -8.96
N LEU A 245 2.97 7.56 -8.86
CA LEU A 245 3.98 7.46 -7.80
C LEU A 245 4.96 8.65 -7.80
N GLN A 246 5.39 9.10 -8.99
CA GLN A 246 6.23 10.31 -9.12
C GLN A 246 5.46 11.58 -8.72
N ALA A 247 4.17 11.69 -9.03
CA ALA A 247 3.32 12.80 -8.58
C ALA A 247 3.12 12.81 -7.05
N ILE A 248 2.99 11.65 -6.41
CA ILE A 248 3.01 11.53 -4.94
C ILE A 248 4.38 11.97 -4.39
N ALA A 249 5.48 11.45 -4.93
CA ALA A 249 6.83 11.74 -4.43
C ALA A 249 7.28 13.21 -4.60
N LYS A 250 6.78 13.91 -5.63
CA LYS A 250 6.99 15.36 -5.82
C LYS A 250 6.04 16.26 -5.00
N SER A 251 5.00 15.72 -4.37
CA SER A 251 4.03 16.54 -3.63
C SER A 251 4.61 17.09 -2.32
N LYS A 252 4.05 18.21 -1.82
CA LYS A 252 4.54 18.86 -0.59
C LYS A 252 4.36 17.96 0.64
N GLU A 253 5.39 17.96 1.48
CA GLU A 253 5.35 17.39 2.83
C GLU A 253 4.72 18.33 3.88
N ASP A 254 4.39 19.56 3.47
CA ASP A 254 3.51 20.49 4.20
C ASP A 254 2.41 21.05 3.26
N PRO A 255 1.40 20.24 2.90
CA PRO A 255 0.34 20.66 1.99
C PRO A 255 -0.64 21.62 2.66
N LYS A 256 -1.14 22.62 1.92
CA LYS A 256 -2.15 23.57 2.38
C LYS A 256 -3.57 23.09 2.09
N ASP A 257 -4.47 23.29 3.04
CA ASP A 257 -5.89 22.86 2.97
C ASP A 257 -6.81 23.88 2.28
N TYR A 258 -6.29 25.09 2.05
CA TYR A 258 -6.94 26.22 1.38
C TYR A 258 -8.37 26.46 1.87
N ALA A 259 -8.56 26.66 3.18
CA ALA A 259 -9.88 26.66 3.82
C ALA A 259 -10.95 27.62 3.20
N THR A 260 -10.55 28.65 2.47
CA THR A 260 -11.42 29.59 1.73
C THR A 260 -11.67 29.23 0.27
N ASP A 261 -10.85 28.34 -0.32
CA ASP A 261 -10.75 28.13 -1.77
C ASP A 261 -10.85 26.65 -2.18
N GLY A 262 -10.63 25.73 -1.24
CA GLY A 262 -10.77 24.30 -1.44
C GLY A 262 -9.88 23.77 -2.56
N ILE A 263 -10.47 22.97 -3.44
CA ILE A 263 -9.78 22.31 -4.56
C ILE A 263 -9.27 23.31 -5.62
N GLU A 264 -9.82 24.53 -5.69
CA GLU A 264 -9.42 25.53 -6.69
C GLU A 264 -7.99 26.03 -6.55
N LYS A 265 -7.41 25.97 -5.33
CA LYS A 265 -6.06 26.44 -5.02
C LYS A 265 -5.05 25.32 -4.75
N ALA A 266 -5.47 24.06 -4.80
CA ALA A 266 -4.56 22.93 -4.70
C ALA A 266 -3.61 22.92 -5.91
N THR A 267 -2.30 22.79 -5.65
CA THR A 267 -1.25 22.80 -6.69
C THR A 267 -0.55 21.44 -6.88
N ASP A 268 -0.70 20.51 -5.94
CA ASP A 268 -0.15 19.15 -6.01
C ASP A 268 -1.12 18.08 -5.46
N ALA A 269 -0.71 16.81 -5.51
CA ALA A 269 -1.57 15.68 -5.13
C ALA A 269 -1.88 15.63 -3.63
N ALA A 270 -0.96 16.09 -2.77
CA ALA A 270 -1.19 16.15 -1.34
C ALA A 270 -2.21 17.24 -0.98
N GLU A 271 -2.13 18.40 -1.63
CA GLU A 271 -3.10 19.48 -1.49
C GLU A 271 -4.47 19.09 -2.06
N ILE A 272 -4.55 18.40 -3.20
CA ILE A 272 -5.80 17.81 -3.72
C ILE A 272 -6.40 16.86 -2.66
N ALA A 273 -5.58 16.02 -2.03
CA ALA A 273 -6.08 15.03 -1.08
C ALA A 273 -6.70 15.66 0.17
N ILE A 274 -6.09 16.71 0.73
CA ILE A 274 -6.58 17.42 1.92
C ILE A 274 -7.56 18.57 1.59
N ALA A 275 -7.79 18.87 0.31
CA ALA A 275 -8.64 19.98 -0.12
C ALA A 275 -10.02 19.93 0.56
N LYS A 276 -10.35 21.03 1.25
CA LYS A 276 -11.67 21.22 1.86
C LYS A 276 -12.74 21.38 0.78
N ALA A 277 -13.90 20.78 1.02
CA ALA A 277 -15.09 21.05 0.23
C ALA A 277 -15.58 22.48 0.55
N VAL A 278 -15.69 23.33 -0.47
CA VAL A 278 -16.13 24.72 -0.35
C VAL A 278 -17.24 24.97 -1.38
N ASN A 279 -18.36 25.54 -0.95
CA ASN A 279 -19.52 25.78 -1.81
C ASN A 279 -19.13 26.55 -3.10
N ALA A 280 -19.67 26.10 -4.24
CA ALA A 280 -19.37 26.55 -5.60
C ALA A 280 -17.91 26.42 -6.09
N LYS A 281 -16.94 26.12 -5.22
CA LYS A 281 -15.52 26.00 -5.57
C LYS A 281 -15.13 24.54 -5.84
N LYS A 282 -15.45 24.09 -7.07
CA LYS A 282 -15.46 22.68 -7.48
C LYS A 282 -14.67 22.37 -8.76
N GLU A 283 -13.82 23.28 -9.21
CA GLU A 283 -12.90 23.08 -10.35
C GLU A 283 -11.44 22.94 -9.87
N ILE A 284 -10.64 22.12 -10.54
CA ILE A 284 -9.18 22.12 -10.36
C ILE A 284 -8.61 23.24 -11.26
N LYS A 285 -8.28 24.41 -10.68
CA LYS A 285 -7.92 25.62 -11.46
C LYS A 285 -6.43 25.85 -11.67
N GLU A 286 -5.56 25.34 -10.79
CA GLU A 286 -4.11 25.50 -10.92
C GLU A 286 -3.51 24.58 -12.00
N GLU A 287 -2.58 25.09 -12.81
CA GLU A 287 -2.01 24.34 -13.93
C GLU A 287 -1.16 23.14 -13.54
N SER A 288 -0.49 23.19 -12.38
CA SER A 288 0.27 22.05 -11.84
C SER A 288 -0.64 20.92 -11.35
N ALA A 289 -1.83 21.25 -10.85
CA ALA A 289 -2.84 20.28 -10.46
C ALA A 289 -3.64 19.72 -11.64
N LYS A 290 -3.79 20.48 -12.74
CA LYS A 290 -4.35 20.02 -14.03
C LYS A 290 -3.38 19.13 -14.82
N LYS A 291 -2.89 18.07 -14.19
CA LYS A 291 -2.11 16.99 -14.83
C LYS A 291 -2.71 15.65 -14.40
N ASP A 292 -3.03 14.77 -15.34
CA ASP A 292 -3.73 13.51 -15.08
C ASP A 292 -3.05 12.67 -13.97
N ALA A 293 -1.72 12.67 -13.91
CA ALA A 293 -0.94 12.01 -12.87
C ALA A 293 -1.12 12.63 -11.48
N VAL A 294 -1.18 13.97 -11.38
CA VAL A 294 -1.38 14.70 -10.13
C VAL A 294 -2.82 14.54 -9.63
N ILE A 295 -3.80 14.55 -10.52
CA ILE A 295 -5.20 14.27 -10.19
C ILE A 295 -5.37 12.83 -9.71
N ALA A 296 -4.84 11.85 -10.44
CA ALA A 296 -4.89 10.44 -10.06
C ALA A 296 -4.17 10.17 -8.73
N ALA A 297 -3.04 10.85 -8.47
CA ALA A 297 -2.30 10.79 -7.22
C ALA A 297 -3.10 11.40 -6.06
N GLY A 298 -3.77 12.54 -6.26
CA GLY A 298 -4.59 13.16 -5.22
C GLY A 298 -5.83 12.34 -4.89
N ILE A 299 -6.42 11.69 -5.90
CA ILE A 299 -7.50 10.72 -5.72
C ILE A 299 -6.98 9.50 -4.93
N ALA A 300 -5.82 8.93 -5.30
CA ALA A 300 -5.23 7.80 -4.56
C ALA A 300 -4.89 8.18 -3.11
N LEU A 301 -4.28 9.34 -2.87
CA LEU A 301 -3.93 9.82 -1.53
C LEU A 301 -5.18 10.04 -0.66
N ARG A 302 -6.24 10.70 -1.15
CA ARG A 302 -7.52 10.85 -0.40
C ARG A 302 -8.23 9.50 -0.21
N GLY A 303 -8.08 8.59 -1.17
CA GLY A 303 -8.55 7.21 -1.08
C GLY A 303 -7.89 6.44 0.05
N MET A 304 -6.56 6.48 0.17
CA MET A 304 -5.77 5.75 1.17
C MET A 304 -5.75 6.42 2.55
N ALA A 305 -5.66 7.76 2.60
CA ALA A 305 -5.46 8.50 3.84
C ALA A 305 -6.69 8.51 4.74
N LYS A 306 -6.46 8.53 6.05
CA LYS A 306 -7.50 8.67 7.09
C LYS A 306 -8.45 9.84 6.82
N ASP A 307 -9.71 9.68 7.22
CA ASP A 307 -10.82 10.65 7.18
C ASP A 307 -11.25 11.11 5.77
N GLY A 308 -10.45 10.88 4.72
CA GLY A 308 -10.75 11.28 3.35
C GLY A 308 -11.93 10.52 2.73
N LYS A 309 -12.95 11.27 2.29
CA LYS A 309 -14.13 10.81 1.54
C LYS A 309 -14.34 11.66 0.29
N PHE A 310 -14.94 11.07 -0.74
CA PHE A 310 -15.36 11.78 -1.96
C PHE A 310 -16.84 12.13 -1.90
N ALA A 311 -17.26 13.11 -2.71
CA ALA A 311 -18.66 13.44 -2.88
C ALA A 311 -19.39 12.29 -3.60
N ALA A 312 -20.67 12.13 -3.29
CA ALA A 312 -21.53 11.10 -3.87
C ALA A 312 -22.90 11.69 -4.20
N ASN A 313 -23.36 11.51 -5.45
CA ASN A 313 -24.77 11.70 -5.80
C ASN A 313 -25.65 10.68 -5.04
N GLN A 314 -26.94 10.97 -4.86
CA GLN A 314 -27.91 10.08 -4.21
C GLN A 314 -28.33 8.93 -5.13
N SER A 315 -27.35 8.09 -5.48
CA SER A 315 -27.43 7.12 -6.57
C SER A 315 -26.43 6.00 -6.33
N ALA A 316 -26.92 4.75 -6.31
CA ALA A 316 -26.05 3.58 -6.15
C ALA A 316 -25.13 3.37 -7.36
N LYS A 317 -25.54 3.81 -8.56
CA LYS A 317 -24.69 3.78 -9.76
C LYS A 317 -23.49 4.70 -9.58
N ASP A 318 -23.74 5.96 -9.20
CA ASP A 318 -22.70 6.97 -9.08
C ASP A 318 -21.77 6.68 -7.90
N ALA A 319 -22.29 6.32 -6.73
CA ALA A 319 -21.48 5.97 -5.56
C ALA A 319 -20.54 4.76 -5.84
N ASN A 320 -21.05 3.71 -6.50
CA ASN A 320 -20.22 2.57 -6.91
C ASN A 320 -19.17 2.97 -7.96
N ALA A 321 -19.50 3.87 -8.89
CA ALA A 321 -18.56 4.34 -9.91
C ALA A 321 -17.45 5.24 -9.30
N VAL A 322 -17.76 6.10 -8.32
CA VAL A 322 -16.76 6.85 -7.54
C VAL A 322 -15.82 5.88 -6.83
N ASN A 323 -16.34 4.92 -6.06
CA ASN A 323 -15.51 3.97 -5.33
C ASN A 323 -14.67 3.09 -6.28
N GLY A 324 -15.20 2.72 -7.45
CA GLY A 324 -14.47 2.00 -8.50
C GLY A 324 -13.32 2.81 -9.12
N ALA A 325 -13.53 4.10 -9.38
CA ALA A 325 -12.47 4.99 -9.86
C ALA A 325 -11.36 5.15 -8.81
N VAL A 326 -11.72 5.37 -7.54
CA VAL A 326 -10.75 5.46 -6.43
C VAL A 326 -9.99 4.14 -6.24
N ALA A 327 -10.68 3.00 -6.30
CA ALA A 327 -10.06 1.69 -6.24
C ALA A 327 -9.05 1.48 -7.39
N SER A 328 -9.38 1.91 -8.62
CA SER A 328 -8.46 1.85 -9.76
C SER A 328 -7.20 2.70 -9.55
N ALA A 329 -7.34 3.93 -9.02
CA ALA A 329 -6.19 4.80 -8.71
C ALA A 329 -5.28 4.19 -7.63
N VAL A 330 -5.86 3.71 -6.52
CA VAL A 330 -5.11 3.03 -5.44
C VAL A 330 -4.45 1.75 -5.96
N ASN A 331 -5.15 0.94 -6.76
CA ASN A 331 -4.60 -0.28 -7.32
C ASN A 331 -3.39 -0.01 -8.24
N LYS A 332 -3.44 1.02 -9.09
CA LYS A 332 -2.29 1.44 -9.92
C LYS A 332 -1.07 1.84 -9.09
N VAL A 333 -1.28 2.55 -7.96
CA VAL A 333 -0.20 2.92 -7.03
C VAL A 333 0.42 1.68 -6.39
N LEU A 334 -0.39 0.86 -5.70
CA LEU A 334 0.12 -0.26 -4.89
C LEU A 334 0.69 -1.39 -5.77
N SER A 335 0.07 -1.72 -6.91
CA SER A 335 0.62 -2.72 -7.83
C SER A 335 1.98 -2.30 -8.41
N THR A 336 2.11 -1.04 -8.85
CA THR A 336 3.39 -0.53 -9.40
C THR A 336 4.46 -0.46 -8.32
N LEU A 337 4.13 0.00 -7.11
CA LEU A 337 5.07 0.07 -6.00
C LEU A 337 5.58 -1.32 -5.62
N THR A 338 4.68 -2.30 -5.57
CA THR A 338 5.00 -3.72 -5.32
C THR A 338 5.95 -4.27 -6.38
N ILE A 339 5.63 -4.11 -7.67
CA ILE A 339 6.48 -4.54 -8.78
C ILE A 339 7.87 -3.87 -8.72
N ALA A 340 7.92 -2.57 -8.44
CA ALA A 340 9.17 -1.83 -8.34
C ALA A 340 10.05 -2.31 -7.18
N ILE A 341 9.48 -2.52 -5.98
CA ILE A 341 10.19 -3.11 -4.84
C ILE A 341 10.78 -4.48 -5.20
N ARG A 342 10.00 -5.37 -5.83
CA ARG A 342 10.52 -6.68 -6.28
C ARG A 342 11.67 -6.54 -7.26
N ASN A 343 11.56 -5.65 -8.24
CA ASN A 343 12.62 -5.46 -9.23
C ASN A 343 13.90 -4.95 -8.56
N THR A 344 13.82 -4.05 -7.58
CA THR A 344 14.98 -3.63 -6.77
C THR A 344 15.59 -4.80 -5.99
N VAL A 345 14.76 -5.61 -5.30
CA VAL A 345 15.26 -6.74 -4.50
C VAL A 345 15.90 -7.82 -5.38
N ASP A 346 15.26 -8.18 -6.49
CA ASP A 346 15.74 -9.16 -7.47
C ASP A 346 17.05 -8.70 -8.14
N LEU A 347 17.17 -7.42 -8.51
CA LEU A 347 18.40 -6.86 -9.07
C LEU A 347 19.54 -6.82 -8.05
N GLY A 348 19.32 -6.34 -6.83
CA GLY A 348 20.37 -6.27 -5.80
C GLY A 348 20.89 -7.66 -5.42
N LEU A 349 19.99 -8.65 -5.25
CA LEU A 349 20.40 -10.04 -5.06
C LEU A 349 21.20 -10.59 -6.26
N LYS A 350 20.84 -10.23 -7.50
CA LYS A 350 21.61 -10.63 -8.70
C LYS A 350 22.98 -9.97 -8.79
N GLU A 351 23.11 -8.70 -8.44
CA GLU A 351 24.41 -8.00 -8.43
C GLU A 351 25.38 -8.63 -7.43
N ILE A 352 24.94 -8.94 -6.22
CA ILE A 352 25.78 -9.61 -5.20
C ILE A 352 26.21 -11.00 -5.68
N ASN A 353 25.29 -11.79 -6.26
CA ASN A 353 25.61 -13.10 -6.84
C ASN A 353 26.61 -12.98 -8.02
N LYS A 354 26.52 -11.92 -8.84
CA LYS A 354 27.45 -11.66 -9.95
C LYS A 354 28.85 -11.32 -9.46
N VAL A 355 28.99 -10.44 -8.46
CA VAL A 355 30.30 -10.07 -7.88
C VAL A 355 30.98 -11.27 -7.22
N LEU A 356 30.24 -12.14 -6.52
CA LEU A 356 30.79 -13.41 -6.02
C LEU A 356 31.18 -14.36 -7.17
N GLY A 357 30.46 -14.33 -8.29
CA GLY A 357 30.81 -15.08 -9.50
C GLY A 357 32.15 -14.65 -10.11
N GLU A 358 32.33 -13.34 -10.28
CA GLU A 358 33.53 -12.74 -10.88
C GLU A 358 34.81 -13.00 -10.07
N ILE A 359 34.71 -13.07 -8.73
CA ILE A 359 35.84 -13.44 -7.86
C ILE A 359 36.34 -14.85 -8.16
N LYS A 360 35.44 -15.82 -8.40
CA LYS A 360 35.80 -17.22 -8.71
C LYS A 360 36.57 -17.36 -10.03
N GLU A 361 36.23 -16.53 -11.02
CA GLU A 361 36.93 -16.53 -12.31
C GLU A 361 38.33 -15.90 -12.21
N GLY A 362 38.52 -14.90 -11.33
CA GLY A 362 39.83 -14.34 -11.01
C GLY A 362 40.73 -15.31 -10.24
N GLU A 363 40.27 -15.81 -9.10
CA GLU A 363 41.03 -16.75 -8.25
C GLU A 363 41.31 -18.07 -8.98
N GLY A 364 40.39 -18.51 -9.85
CA GLY A 364 40.57 -19.68 -10.73
C GLY A 364 41.64 -19.53 -11.82
N PHE A 365 42.19 -18.32 -12.03
CA PHE A 365 43.30 -18.07 -12.96
C PHE A 365 44.67 -18.15 -12.27
N GLU A 366 44.85 -17.55 -11.10
CA GLU A 366 46.15 -17.52 -10.39
C GLU A 366 46.62 -18.92 -9.96
N VAL A 367 45.69 -19.81 -9.60
CA VAL A 367 45.98 -21.19 -9.16
C VAL A 367 46.41 -22.11 -10.32
N LYS A 368 46.37 -21.65 -11.59
CA LYS A 368 46.79 -22.44 -12.77
C LYS A 368 48.18 -22.13 -13.30
N THR A 369 48.96 -21.29 -12.61
CA THR A 369 50.33 -20.92 -13.00
C THR A 369 51.33 -21.14 -11.86
N ASN A 370 51.62 -22.41 -11.56
CA ASN A 370 52.86 -22.92 -10.94
C ASN A 370 53.05 -24.39 -11.34
#